data_AF-Q4S7W9-F1
#
_entry.id   AF-Q4S7W9-F1
#
_cell.length_a   1.000
_cell.length_b   1.000
_cell.length_c   1.000
_cell.angle_alpha   90.00
_cell.angle_beta   90.00
_cell.angle_gamma   90.00
#
_symmetry.space_group_name_H-M   'P 1'
#
loop_
_entity.id
_entity.type
_entity.pdbx_description
1 polymer ?
#
loop_
_entity_poly.entity_id
_entity_poly.type
_entity_poly.pdbx_seq_one_letter_code
_entity_poly.pdbx_strand_id
1 'polypeptide(L)'
;VHVTSCQDEFRQQQMAVLWRASGAAHAQVTLDVQREGSVSIKGPRGGVFVMYNCARLHTLFDSYERGVENGVYPEIPEGSQLDFSALKEEGEWLLLFNYLIPFSELLDQSGQALDCEGGGARVNIKAEQMCRFLVSLSKDFSSYYNRVHVLGEPLPHLFNQMFCRLFLLRALRELYHSALDTLNLPPI
;
A
#
# COMPACT_ATOMS: atom_id res chain seq x y z
N VAL A 1 -3.88 -26.69 -29.96
CA VAL A 1 -3.05 -26.37 -28.77
C VAL A 1 -2.81 -24.88 -28.76
N HIS A 2 -3.50 -24.15 -27.87
CA HIS A 2 -3.04 -22.90 -27.27
C HIS A 2 -4.04 -22.51 -26.18
N VAL A 3 -3.79 -22.99 -24.96
CA VAL A 3 -4.48 -22.55 -23.74
C VAL A 3 -3.59 -21.45 -23.15
N THR A 4 -3.68 -20.24 -23.70
CA THR A 4 -2.98 -19.04 -23.22
C THR A 4 -3.94 -17.83 -23.25
N SER A 5 -5.15 -17.99 -22.70
CA SER A 5 -6.23 -16.98 -22.86
C SER A 5 -6.99 -16.65 -21.57
N CYS A 6 -6.35 -16.74 -20.40
CA CYS A 6 -6.99 -16.27 -19.16
C CYS A 6 -5.95 -15.70 -18.18
N GLN A 7 -4.78 -16.34 -18.07
CA GLN A 7 -3.68 -15.81 -17.25
C GLN A 7 -3.04 -14.55 -17.85
N ASP A 8 -2.92 -14.46 -19.18
CA ASP A 8 -2.34 -13.27 -19.83
C ASP A 8 -3.30 -12.07 -19.85
N GLU A 9 -4.61 -12.30 -19.94
CA GLU A 9 -5.63 -11.26 -19.77
C GLU A 9 -5.69 -10.75 -18.32
N PHE A 10 -5.60 -11.65 -17.34
CA PHE A 10 -5.52 -11.27 -15.93
C PHE A 10 -4.26 -10.47 -15.62
N ARG A 11 -3.12 -10.84 -16.21
CA ARG A 11 -1.85 -10.09 -16.12
C ARG A 11 -1.91 -8.72 -16.77
N GLN A 12 -2.53 -8.59 -17.95
CA GLN A 12 -2.76 -7.28 -18.57
C GLN A 12 -3.72 -6.41 -17.75
N GLN A 13 -4.73 -7.00 -17.13
CA GLN A 13 -5.61 -6.28 -16.19
C GLN A 13 -4.87 -5.85 -14.91
N GLN A 14 -3.96 -6.67 -14.37
CA GLN A 14 -3.14 -6.34 -13.21
C GLN A 14 -2.15 -5.21 -13.47
N MET A 15 -1.47 -5.23 -14.63
CA MET A 15 -0.64 -4.10 -15.07
C MET A 15 -1.48 -2.86 -15.35
N ALA A 16 -2.68 -3.01 -15.92
CA ALA A 16 -3.60 -1.90 -16.13
C ALA A 16 -4.08 -1.30 -14.80
N VAL A 17 -4.22 -2.08 -13.73
CA VAL A 17 -4.59 -1.58 -12.38
C VAL A 17 -3.41 -0.90 -11.70
N LEU A 18 -2.21 -1.46 -11.76
CA LEU A 18 -0.98 -0.79 -11.31
C LEU A 18 -0.72 0.52 -12.09
N TRP A 19 -1.04 0.54 -13.39
CA TRP A 19 -0.96 1.73 -14.24
C TRP A 19 -2.09 2.73 -13.97
N ARG A 20 -3.33 2.27 -13.74
CA ARG A 20 -4.48 3.13 -13.38
C ARG A 20 -4.35 3.74 -11.99
N ALA A 21 -3.75 3.02 -11.03
CA ALA A 21 -3.36 3.57 -9.74
C ALA A 21 -2.29 4.68 -9.88
N SER A 22 -1.60 4.76 -11.03
CA SER A 22 -0.70 5.85 -11.43
C SER A 22 -1.38 6.90 -12.33
N GLY A 23 -2.66 6.71 -12.69
CA GLY A 23 -3.39 7.57 -13.62
C GLY A 23 -4.82 7.10 -13.91
N ALA A 24 -5.77 7.65 -13.13
CA ALA A 24 -7.22 7.84 -13.35
C ALA A 24 -8.04 6.75 -14.10
N ALA A 25 -9.04 6.16 -13.43
CA ALA A 25 -10.43 6.05 -13.90
C ALA A 25 -11.36 5.42 -12.84
N HIS A 26 -12.55 5.99 -12.72
CA HIS A 26 -13.56 5.79 -11.67
C HIS A 26 -14.18 4.40 -11.57
N ALA A 27 -14.23 3.89 -10.33
CA ALA A 27 -15.32 3.07 -9.80
C ALA A 27 -15.63 3.55 -8.37
N GLN A 28 -16.92 3.72 -8.02
CA GLN A 28 -17.33 4.04 -6.66
C GLN A 28 -17.07 2.84 -5.74
N VAL A 29 -15.88 2.82 -5.13
CA VAL A 29 -15.54 1.83 -4.11
C VAL A 29 -15.84 2.40 -2.74
N THR A 30 -16.88 1.86 -2.12
CA THR A 30 -17.15 2.03 -0.70
C THR A 30 -16.18 1.10 0.03
N LEU A 31 -15.36 1.63 0.94
CA LEU A 31 -14.55 0.82 1.85
C LEU A 31 -15.46 0.05 2.80
N ASP A 32 -15.99 -1.09 2.36
CA ASP A 32 -16.82 -1.95 3.19
C ASP A 32 -15.90 -2.81 4.06
N VAL A 33 -15.44 -2.22 5.16
CA VAL A 33 -14.69 -2.91 6.22
C VAL A 33 -15.67 -3.82 6.99
N GLN A 34 -16.08 -4.92 6.37
CA GLN A 34 -16.97 -5.90 6.97
C GLN A 34 -16.25 -7.23 7.19
N ARG A 35 -15.61 -7.39 8.37
CA ARG A 35 -15.71 -8.62 9.18
C ARG A 35 -15.18 -8.41 10.61
N GLU A 36 -15.94 -8.95 11.55
CA GLU A 36 -15.83 -8.83 12.99
C GLU A 36 -14.50 -9.27 13.59
N GLY A 37 -13.97 -8.36 14.39
CA GLY A 37 -13.01 -8.59 15.46
C GLY A 37 -12.91 -7.25 16.17
N SER A 38 -13.24 -7.19 17.45
CA SER A 38 -13.24 -5.96 18.25
C SER A 38 -11.84 -5.35 18.35
N VAL A 39 -11.41 -4.64 17.31
CA VAL A 39 -10.19 -3.85 17.34
C VAL A 39 -10.49 -2.63 18.19
N SER A 40 -9.98 -2.64 19.42
CA SER A 40 -10.14 -1.50 20.33
C SER A 40 -9.44 -0.27 19.74
N ILE A 41 -10.22 0.60 19.08
CA ILE A 41 -9.83 1.98 18.69
C ILE A 41 -9.69 2.84 19.96
N LYS A 42 -10.19 2.35 21.09
CA LYS A 42 -10.16 3.04 22.39
C LYS A 42 -8.78 2.87 23.04
N GLY A 43 -7.81 3.65 22.57
CA GLY A 43 -6.55 3.88 23.28
C GLY A 43 -5.39 4.30 22.38
N PRO A 44 -4.38 5.01 22.93
CA PRO A 44 -3.22 5.51 22.18
C PRO A 44 -2.39 4.41 21.50
N ARG A 45 -2.59 3.14 21.88
CA ARG A 45 -1.88 1.98 21.33
C ARG A 45 -2.13 1.79 19.83
N GLY A 46 -3.33 2.10 19.33
CA GLY A 46 -3.64 1.98 17.90
C GLY A 46 -2.84 2.98 17.06
N GLY A 47 -2.85 4.24 17.46
CA GLY A 47 -2.06 5.29 16.81
C GLY A 47 -0.56 5.00 16.86
N VAL A 48 -0.02 4.65 18.04
CA VAL A 48 1.41 4.30 18.18
C VAL A 48 1.81 3.14 17.25
N PHE A 49 0.95 2.14 17.09
CA PHE A 49 1.21 1.02 16.19
C PHE A 49 1.25 1.42 14.72
N VAL A 50 0.37 2.32 14.29
CA VAL A 50 0.38 2.88 12.93
C VAL A 50 1.67 3.68 12.71
N MET A 51 2.02 4.58 13.63
CA MET A 51 3.23 5.40 13.53
C MET A 51 4.51 4.54 13.52
N TYR A 52 4.54 3.48 14.33
CA TYR A 52 5.64 2.51 14.32
C TYR A 52 5.83 1.86 12.94
N ASN A 53 4.74 1.49 12.26
CA ASN A 53 4.81 0.92 10.92
C ASN A 53 5.25 1.94 9.87
N CYS A 54 4.88 3.22 10.01
CA CYS A 54 5.40 4.29 9.17
C CYS A 54 6.93 4.45 9.34
N ALA A 55 7.41 4.50 10.59
CA ALA A 55 8.85 4.56 10.89
C ALA A 55 9.61 3.32 10.38
N ARG A 56 8.97 2.15 10.40
CA ARG A 56 9.54 0.91 9.83
C ARG A 56 9.71 1.00 8.32
N LEU A 57 8.72 1.52 7.59
CA LEU A 57 8.85 1.77 6.14
C LEU A 57 9.93 2.82 5.85
N HIS A 58 9.97 3.90 6.62
CA HIS A 58 11.02 4.91 6.49
C HIS A 58 12.42 4.29 6.64
N THR A 59 12.63 3.50 7.71
CA THR A 59 13.90 2.82 7.98
C THR A 59 14.28 1.83 6.88
N LEU A 60 13.31 1.10 6.32
CA LEU A 60 13.53 0.20 5.19
C LEU A 60 14.09 0.96 3.98
N PHE A 61 13.44 2.06 3.59
CA PHE A 61 13.88 2.85 2.44
C PHE A 61 15.20 3.54 2.69
N ASP A 62 15.42 4.12 3.87
CA ASP A 62 16.71 4.70 4.26
C ASP A 62 17.85 3.67 4.24
N SER A 63 17.59 2.43 4.67
CA SER A 63 18.57 1.34 4.59
C SER A 63 18.87 0.93 3.14
N TYR A 64 17.86 0.93 2.28
CA TYR A 64 18.04 0.66 0.86
C TYR A 64 18.83 1.77 0.17
N GLU A 65 18.49 3.04 0.40
CA GLU A 65 19.15 4.22 -0.15
C GLU A 65 20.63 4.25 0.25
N ARG A 66 20.95 4.05 1.54
CA ARG A 66 22.34 3.89 1.99
C ARG A 66 23.03 2.67 1.36
N GLY A 67 22.30 1.59 1.13
CA GLY A 67 22.83 0.42 0.43
C GLY A 67 23.19 0.70 -1.03
N VAL A 68 22.43 1.56 -1.70
CA VAL A 68 22.75 2.04 -3.06
C VAL A 68 23.97 2.95 -3.04
N GLU A 69 24.02 3.92 -2.13
CA GLU A 69 25.18 4.83 -1.96
C GLU A 69 26.50 4.08 -1.71
N ASN A 70 26.43 2.99 -0.95
CA ASN A 70 27.58 2.14 -0.65
C ASN A 70 27.86 1.05 -1.71
N GLY A 71 27.10 1.01 -2.81
CA GLY A 71 27.28 0.04 -3.89
C GLY A 71 26.87 -1.40 -3.55
N VAL A 72 26.12 -1.62 -2.48
CA VAL A 72 25.59 -2.94 -2.08
C VAL A 72 24.40 -3.33 -2.95
N TYR A 73 23.51 -2.37 -3.25
CA TYR A 73 22.34 -2.59 -4.09
C TYR A 73 22.40 -1.73 -5.36
N PRO A 74 21.80 -2.16 -6.48
CA PRO A 74 21.60 -1.29 -7.63
C PRO A 74 20.49 -0.29 -7.35
N GLU A 75 20.47 0.82 -8.10
CA GLU A 75 19.32 1.73 -8.16
C GLU A 75 18.04 1.01 -8.60
N ILE A 76 16.88 1.47 -8.11
CA ILE A 76 15.59 0.88 -8.47
C ILE A 76 15.32 1.20 -9.95
N PRO A 77 15.15 0.19 -10.82
CA PRO A 77 14.81 0.41 -12.22
C PRO A 77 13.37 0.93 -12.37
N GLU A 78 13.01 1.36 -13.57
CA GLU A 78 11.62 1.73 -13.85
C GLU A 78 10.69 0.53 -13.68
N GLY A 79 9.44 0.78 -13.25
CA GLY A 79 8.45 -0.30 -13.07
C GLY A 79 8.15 -1.08 -14.36
N SER A 80 8.34 -0.45 -15.53
CA SER A 80 8.21 -1.07 -16.86
C SER A 80 9.25 -2.16 -17.12
N GLN A 81 10.37 -2.15 -16.40
CA GLN A 81 11.50 -3.08 -16.55
C GLN A 81 11.42 -4.25 -15.56
N LEU A 82 10.43 -4.24 -14.66
CA LEU A 82 10.27 -5.24 -13.61
C LEU A 82 9.25 -6.32 -13.98
N ASP A 83 9.57 -7.55 -13.59
CA ASP A 83 8.63 -8.67 -13.64
C ASP A 83 7.92 -8.82 -12.30
N PHE A 84 6.72 -8.25 -12.19
CA PHE A 84 5.87 -8.35 -11.00
C PHE A 84 5.36 -9.77 -10.73
N SER A 85 5.52 -10.73 -11.65
CA SER A 85 5.21 -12.14 -11.36
C SER A 85 6.19 -12.79 -10.38
N ALA A 86 7.26 -12.09 -10.00
CA ALA A 86 8.14 -12.47 -8.90
C ALA A 86 7.51 -12.28 -7.51
N LEU A 87 6.40 -11.53 -7.40
CA LEU A 87 5.59 -11.50 -6.18
C LEU A 87 4.79 -12.81 -6.09
N LYS A 88 4.90 -13.50 -4.95
CA LYS A 88 4.36 -14.85 -4.74
C LYS A 88 3.70 -15.02 -3.38
N GLU A 89 3.97 -14.13 -2.44
CA GLU A 89 3.48 -14.24 -1.08
C GLU A 89 2.04 -13.75 -1.01
N GLU A 90 1.16 -14.48 -0.33
CA GLU A 90 -0.25 -14.11 -0.17
C GLU A 90 -0.41 -12.69 0.40
N GLY A 91 0.50 -12.30 1.32
CA GLY A 91 0.52 -10.97 1.90
C GLY A 91 0.76 -9.84 0.88
N GLU A 92 1.45 -10.09 -0.23
CA GLU A 92 1.69 -9.10 -1.29
C GLU A 92 0.38 -8.76 -1.99
N TRP A 93 -0.38 -9.80 -2.33
CA TRP A 93 -1.68 -9.67 -2.97
C TRP A 93 -2.73 -9.10 -2.04
N LEU A 94 -2.72 -9.51 -0.77
CA LEU A 94 -3.60 -8.96 0.26
C LEU A 94 -3.39 -7.44 0.40
N LEU A 95 -2.14 -6.98 0.50
CA LEU A 95 -1.83 -5.55 0.59
C LEU A 95 -2.27 -4.77 -0.66
N LEU A 96 -2.06 -5.36 -1.84
CA LEU A 96 -2.43 -4.73 -3.10
C LEU A 96 -3.96 -4.61 -3.26
N PHE A 97 -4.69 -5.72 -3.14
CA PHE A 97 -6.12 -5.78 -3.46
C PHE A 97 -7.02 -5.22 -2.38
N ASN A 98 -6.64 -5.34 -1.10
CA ASN A 98 -7.51 -4.91 -0.01
C ASN A 98 -7.23 -3.48 0.45
N TYR A 99 -6.05 -2.93 0.12
CA TYR A 99 -5.64 -1.61 0.62
C TYR A 99 -5.25 -0.65 -0.50
N LEU A 100 -4.25 -0.98 -1.33
CA LEU A 100 -3.75 -0.03 -2.34
C LEU A 100 -4.80 0.31 -3.40
N ILE A 101 -5.41 -0.70 -4.03
CA ILE A 101 -6.40 -0.49 -5.09
C ILE A 101 -7.63 0.27 -4.55
N PRO A 102 -8.31 -0.19 -3.47
CA PRO A 102 -9.50 0.49 -2.96
C PRO A 102 -9.22 1.92 -2.48
N PHE A 103 -8.03 2.16 -1.92
CA PHE A 103 -7.65 3.49 -1.46
C PHE A 103 -7.39 4.46 -2.63
N SER A 104 -6.74 4.00 -3.70
CA SER A 104 -6.54 4.83 -4.89
C SER A 104 -7.89 5.26 -5.51
N GLU A 105 -8.85 4.35 -5.58
CA GLU A 105 -10.20 4.64 -6.08
C GLU A 105 -10.96 5.61 -5.15
N LEU A 106 -10.72 5.54 -3.84
CA LEU A 106 -11.32 6.47 -2.87
C LEU A 106 -10.77 7.89 -3.04
N LEU A 107 -9.45 8.03 -3.24
CA LEU A 107 -8.82 9.33 -3.46
C LEU A 107 -9.38 10.02 -4.72
N ASP A 108 -9.49 9.28 -5.82
CA ASP A 108 -10.06 9.77 -7.09
C ASP A 108 -11.51 10.27 -6.93
N GLN A 109 -12.30 9.61 -6.08
CA GLN A 109 -13.68 10.03 -5.78
C GLN A 109 -13.74 11.27 -4.87
N SER A 110 -12.80 11.41 -3.93
CA SER A 110 -12.76 12.53 -2.99
C SER A 110 -12.47 13.87 -3.66
N GLY A 111 -11.69 13.86 -4.76
CA GLY A 111 -11.40 15.03 -5.58
C GLY A 111 -12.61 15.61 -6.32
N GLN A 112 -13.72 14.87 -6.41
CA GLN A 112 -14.96 15.31 -7.08
C GLN A 112 -16.09 15.70 -6.13
N ALA A 113 -15.97 15.43 -4.82
CA ALA A 113 -17.07 15.55 -3.87
C ALA A 113 -17.05 16.84 -3.02
N LEU A 114 -16.26 17.84 -3.39
CA LEU A 114 -16.16 19.12 -2.67
C LEU A 114 -17.30 20.08 -3.02
N ASP A 115 -18.56 19.67 -2.81
CA ASP A 115 -19.73 20.55 -2.84
C ASP A 115 -20.85 19.96 -1.97
N CYS A 116 -20.73 19.99 -0.63
CA CYS A 116 -21.88 19.79 0.28
C CYS A 116 -21.53 20.11 1.73
N GLU A 117 -22.01 21.25 2.22
CA GLU A 117 -21.91 21.70 3.61
C GLU A 117 -22.64 20.74 4.58
N GLY A 118 -21.90 20.24 5.58
CA GLY A 118 -22.39 19.33 6.64
C GLY A 118 -21.26 18.86 7.55
N GLY A 119 -20.44 19.79 8.05
CA GLY A 119 -19.04 19.59 8.42
C GLY A 119 -18.71 18.97 9.80
N GLY A 120 -19.68 18.59 10.63
CA GLY A 120 -19.39 18.06 11.97
C GLY A 120 -19.40 16.53 12.05
N ALA A 121 -20.59 15.94 11.98
CA ALA A 121 -20.79 14.50 12.17
C ALA A 121 -20.22 13.66 11.02
N ARG A 122 -20.31 14.14 9.77
CA ARG A 122 -19.77 13.45 8.58
C ARG A 122 -18.24 13.37 8.60
N VAL A 123 -17.58 14.41 9.10
CA VAL A 123 -16.10 14.44 9.24
C VAL A 123 -15.65 13.45 10.31
N ASN A 124 -16.36 13.37 11.43
CA ASN A 124 -16.03 12.44 12.51
C ASN A 124 -16.18 10.95 12.09
N ILE A 125 -17.22 10.62 11.32
CA ILE A 125 -17.43 9.26 10.77
C ILE A 125 -16.30 8.89 9.80
N LYS A 126 -15.89 9.82 8.92
CA LYS A 126 -14.77 9.60 7.99
C LYS A 126 -13.44 9.39 8.72
N ALA A 127 -13.17 10.19 9.75
CA ALA A 127 -11.95 10.06 10.56
C ALA A 127 -11.90 8.72 11.32
N GLU A 128 -13.01 8.30 11.91
CA GLU A 128 -13.08 7.00 12.59
C GLU A 128 -12.86 5.84 11.62
N GLN A 129 -13.49 5.88 10.43
CA GLN A 129 -13.28 4.88 9.38
C GLN A 129 -11.83 4.82 8.93
N MET A 130 -11.19 5.98 8.73
CA MET A 130 -9.78 6.06 8.36
C MET A 130 -8.86 5.51 9.46
N CYS A 131 -9.14 5.80 10.74
CA CYS A 131 -8.40 5.21 11.86
C CYS A 131 -8.53 3.67 11.89
N ARG A 132 -9.74 3.12 11.65
CA ARG A 132 -9.94 1.67 11.56
C ARG A 132 -9.17 1.07 10.40
N PHE A 133 -9.26 1.71 9.23
CA PHE A 133 -8.54 1.31 8.03
C PHE A 133 -7.02 1.26 8.27
N LEU A 134 -6.44 2.34 8.82
CA LEU A 134 -5.01 2.42 9.15
C LEU A 134 -4.58 1.32 10.12
N VAL A 135 -5.37 1.05 11.17
CA VAL A 135 -5.03 0.00 12.13
C VAL A 135 -5.10 -1.39 11.49
N SER A 136 -6.10 -1.68 10.66
CA SER A 136 -6.20 -2.95 9.93
C SER A 136 -5.03 -3.12 8.96
N LEU A 137 -4.74 -2.09 8.17
CA LEU A 137 -3.60 -2.05 7.26
C LEU A 137 -2.29 -2.32 8.01
N SER A 138 -2.07 -1.67 9.14
CA SER A 138 -0.87 -1.86 9.95
C SER A 138 -0.72 -3.29 10.48
N LYS A 139 -1.81 -3.99 10.78
CA LYS A 139 -1.76 -5.39 11.20
C LYS A 139 -1.31 -6.30 10.06
N ASP A 140 -1.93 -6.14 8.90
CA ASP A 140 -1.64 -6.98 7.74
C ASP A 140 -0.24 -6.68 7.19
N PHE A 141 0.16 -5.41 7.13
CA PHE A 141 1.51 -5.01 6.80
C PHE A 141 2.54 -5.56 7.78
N SER A 142 2.30 -5.45 9.10
CA SER A 142 3.21 -6.02 10.10
C SER A 142 3.36 -7.53 9.93
N SER A 143 2.25 -8.23 9.66
CA SER A 143 2.24 -9.68 9.42
C SER A 143 3.06 -10.04 8.18
N TYR A 144 2.85 -9.34 7.07
CA TYR A 144 3.61 -9.50 5.83
C TYR A 144 5.10 -9.25 6.03
N TYR A 145 5.45 -8.08 6.59
CA TYR A 145 6.83 -7.64 6.74
C TYR A 145 7.65 -8.58 7.64
N ASN A 146 7.03 -9.16 8.67
CA ASN A 146 7.72 -10.11 9.56
C ASN A 146 8.03 -11.46 8.88
N ARG A 147 7.32 -11.81 7.80
CA ARG A 147 7.50 -13.08 7.08
C ARG A 147 8.45 -12.97 5.90
N VAL A 148 8.64 -11.76 5.38
CA VAL A 148 9.30 -11.52 4.11
C VAL A 148 10.56 -10.69 4.28
N HIS A 149 11.66 -11.20 3.73
CA HIS A 149 12.89 -10.43 3.59
C HIS A 149 12.80 -9.54 2.35
N VAL A 150 12.60 -8.23 2.59
CA VAL A 150 12.57 -7.23 1.52
C VAL A 150 13.99 -6.96 1.03
N LEU A 151 14.85 -6.46 1.92
CA LEU A 151 16.28 -6.30 1.65
C LEU A 151 17.01 -7.58 2.07
N GLY A 152 17.34 -8.41 1.09
CA GLY A 152 18.07 -9.66 1.27
C GLY A 152 19.53 -9.56 0.83
N GLU A 153 20.17 -10.72 0.64
CA GLU A 153 21.51 -10.79 0.08
C GLU A 153 21.57 -10.12 -1.31
N PRO A 154 22.65 -9.39 -1.64
CA PRO A 154 22.77 -8.64 -2.88
C PRO A 154 23.12 -9.55 -4.08
N LEU A 155 22.28 -10.56 -4.31
CA LEU A 155 22.45 -11.52 -5.40
C LEU A 155 21.62 -11.07 -6.63
N PRO A 156 22.21 -10.99 -7.83
CA PRO A 156 21.53 -10.47 -9.02
C PRO A 156 20.18 -11.11 -9.34
N HIS A 157 20.03 -12.41 -9.13
CA HIS A 157 18.79 -13.14 -9.40
C HIS A 157 17.67 -12.86 -8.39
N LEU A 158 17.98 -12.22 -7.26
CA LEU A 158 16.99 -11.81 -6.24
C LEU A 158 16.52 -10.36 -6.41
N PHE A 159 17.23 -9.55 -7.20
CA PHE A 159 16.95 -8.13 -7.33
C PHE A 159 15.56 -7.84 -7.89
N ASN A 160 15.09 -8.57 -8.90
CA ASN A 160 13.77 -8.33 -9.45
C ASN A 160 12.67 -8.47 -8.37
N GLN A 161 12.71 -9.52 -7.54
CA GLN A 161 11.75 -9.70 -6.46
C GLN A 161 11.86 -8.60 -5.40
N MET A 162 13.09 -8.26 -5.00
CA MET A 162 13.36 -7.16 -4.06
C MET A 162 12.77 -5.84 -4.58
N PHE A 163 13.01 -5.49 -5.84
CA PHE A 163 12.49 -4.27 -6.45
C PHE A 163 10.97 -4.28 -6.54
N CYS A 164 10.34 -5.37 -6.96
CA CYS A 164 8.88 -5.48 -6.96
C CYS A 164 8.29 -5.25 -5.55
N ARG A 165 8.92 -5.78 -4.50
CA ARG A 165 8.52 -5.52 -3.11
C ARG A 165 8.73 -4.07 -2.69
N LEU A 166 9.85 -3.47 -3.08
CA LEU A 166 10.12 -2.05 -2.81
C LEU A 166 9.09 -1.14 -3.50
N PHE A 167 8.65 -1.46 -4.72
CA PHE A 167 7.55 -0.75 -5.38
C PHE A 167 6.23 -0.86 -4.61
N LEU A 168 5.84 -2.08 -4.22
CA LEU A 168 4.63 -2.32 -3.42
C LEU A 168 4.66 -1.52 -2.11
N LEU A 169 5.80 -1.56 -1.41
CA LEU A 169 5.96 -0.89 -0.12
C LEU A 169 6.12 0.63 -0.23
N ARG A 170 6.57 1.14 -1.38
CA ARG A 170 6.60 2.58 -1.67
C ARG A 170 5.17 3.12 -1.81
N ALA A 171 4.34 2.42 -2.59
CA ALA A 171 2.92 2.75 -2.71
C ALA A 171 2.21 2.67 -1.35
N LEU A 172 2.57 1.69 -0.51
CA LEU A 172 2.03 1.57 0.84
C LEU A 172 2.42 2.76 1.75
N ARG A 173 3.67 3.23 1.64
CA ARG A 173 4.14 4.43 2.35
C ARG A 173 3.36 5.67 1.93
N GLU A 174 3.15 5.86 0.63
CA GLU A 174 2.36 6.98 0.10
C GLU A 174 0.90 6.91 0.55
N LEU A 175 0.32 5.71 0.63
CA LEU A 175 -0.99 5.48 1.20
C LEU A 175 -1.05 5.87 2.68
N TYR A 176 -0.08 5.44 3.50
CA TYR A 176 0.00 5.84 4.91
C TYR A 176 0.03 7.36 5.07
N HIS A 177 0.90 8.05 4.31
CA HIS A 177 1.02 9.50 4.37
C HIS A 177 -0.29 10.18 3.95
N SER A 178 -0.87 9.78 2.83
CA SER A 178 -2.14 10.33 2.34
C SER A 178 -3.27 10.12 3.34
N ALA A 179 -3.38 8.92 3.92
CA ALA A 179 -4.40 8.61 4.91
C ALA A 179 -4.21 9.41 6.22
N LEU A 180 -2.97 9.60 6.68
CA LEU A 180 -2.68 10.42 7.87
C LEU A 180 -2.92 11.91 7.60
N ASP A 181 -2.62 12.39 6.40
CA ASP A 181 -2.89 13.78 5.99
C ASP A 181 -4.41 14.07 6.01
N THR A 182 -5.26 13.11 5.61
CA THR A 182 -6.73 13.27 5.73
C THR A 182 -7.21 13.41 7.18
N LEU A 183 -6.40 12.98 8.16
CA LEU A 183 -6.67 13.12 9.59
C LEU A 183 -6.06 14.41 10.18
N ASN A 184 -5.44 15.26 9.36
CA ASN A 184 -4.64 16.43 9.77
C ASN A 184 -3.52 16.07 10.76
N LEU A 185 -2.98 14.85 10.64
CA LEU A 185 -1.79 14.45 11.39
C LEU A 185 -0.56 14.78 10.55
N PRO A 186 0.51 15.37 11.14
CA PRO A 186 1.70 15.68 10.38
C PRO A 186 2.36 14.38 9.86
N PRO A 187 2.92 14.39 8.64
CA PRO A 187 3.71 13.27 8.14
C PRO A 187 4.95 13.06 9.03
N ILE A 188 5.35 11.80 9.20
CA ILE A 188 6.58 11.41 9.94
C ILE A 188 7.73 11.20 8.96
#